data_AF-A0A356WZQ4-F1
#
_entry.id   AF-A0A356WZQ4-F1
#
_cell.length_a   1.000
_cell.length_b   1.000
_cell.length_c   1.000
_cell.angle_alpha   90.00
_cell.angle_beta   90.00
_cell.angle_gamma   90.00
#
_symmetry.space_group_name_H-M   'P 1'
#
loop_
_entity.id
_entity.type
_entity.pdbx_description
1 polymer ?
#
loop_
_entity_poly.entity_id
_entity_poly.type
_entity_poly.pdbx_seq_one_letter_code
_entity_poly.pdbx_strand_id
1 'polypeptide(L)'
;FLPAVMAACGLPALSQGVYQMAPKFGVTHAQVLEAAGVNIQLTVAEAAEQLNHADTGWAYLDQAITTPSLFALQDLRRLMIKRPSLATLEKLVMPVKAKKTHLQIGFVHKAYPPVLAYLAKQSGFDSALIVRGLEGGIVPTLRETSDNFLLIDGALKPCSLDPQAFGVDQQTRGVMPDLDQLTAAESAQRGIAALQGEKGVAYDLLVYGAAMALWHCGLVSDQNRAGDLVRKSLDSGNTFAAFEKGRTK
;
A
#
# COMPACT_ATOMS: atom_id res chain seq x y z
N PHE A 1 -2.67 4.47 5.51
CA PHE A 1 -3.06 5.75 4.91
C PHE A 1 -3.31 5.67 3.41
N LEU A 2 -2.36 5.16 2.61
CA LEU A 2 -2.50 5.15 1.14
C LEU A 2 -3.84 4.59 0.60
N PRO A 3 -4.41 3.47 1.13
CA PRO A 3 -5.72 2.99 0.68
C PRO A 3 -6.85 4.03 0.80
N ALA A 4 -6.87 4.85 1.85
CA ALA A 4 -7.86 5.90 2.01
C ALA A 4 -7.72 7.00 0.95
N VAL A 5 -6.49 7.32 0.54
CA VAL A 5 -6.21 8.27 -0.54
C VAL A 5 -6.71 7.74 -1.88
N MET A 6 -6.45 6.46 -2.17
CA MET A 6 -6.96 5.80 -3.38
C MET A 6 -8.49 5.79 -3.42
N ALA A 7 -9.13 5.43 -2.30
CA ALA A 7 -10.58 5.36 -2.18
C ALA A 7 -11.24 6.73 -2.37
N ALA A 8 -10.69 7.78 -1.76
CA ALA A 8 -11.15 9.16 -1.95
C ALA A 8 -11.01 9.65 -3.41
N CYS A 9 -10.08 9.06 -4.17
CA CYS A 9 -9.92 9.30 -5.61
C CYS A 9 -10.73 8.34 -6.51
N GLY A 10 -11.64 7.56 -5.94
CA GLY A 10 -12.53 6.67 -6.68
C GLY A 10 -11.99 5.26 -6.94
N LEU A 11 -10.89 4.86 -6.29
CA LEU A 11 -10.33 3.51 -6.37
C LEU A 11 -10.44 2.80 -5.02
N PRO A 12 -11.45 1.93 -4.82
CA PRO A 12 -11.57 1.17 -3.59
C PRO A 12 -10.33 0.33 -3.34
N ALA A 13 -9.80 0.37 -2.11
CA ALA A 13 -8.48 -0.16 -1.81
C ALA A 13 -8.44 -0.93 -0.49
N LEU A 14 -7.93 -2.15 -0.56
CA LEU A 14 -7.66 -2.99 0.60
C LEU A 14 -6.15 -3.04 0.84
N SER A 15 -5.74 -2.84 2.09
CA SER A 15 -4.41 -3.25 2.55
C SER A 15 -4.53 -4.45 3.47
N GLN A 16 -3.53 -5.31 3.47
CA GLN A 16 -3.45 -6.43 4.39
C GLN A 16 -2.05 -6.52 4.99
N GLY A 17 -1.98 -7.02 6.20
CA GLY A 17 -0.74 -7.08 6.95
C GLY A 17 -0.81 -8.02 8.13
N VAL A 18 0.12 -7.82 9.04
CA VAL A 18 0.19 -8.53 10.31
C VAL A 18 0.69 -7.56 11.36
N TYR A 19 0.19 -7.69 12.59
CA TYR A 19 0.60 -6.83 13.69
C TYR A 19 2.12 -6.83 13.91
N GLN A 20 2.73 -8.02 13.97
CA GLN A 20 4.17 -8.18 14.11
C GLN A 20 4.62 -9.54 13.55
N MET A 21 5.79 -9.59 12.90
CA MET A 21 6.28 -10.83 12.31
C MET A 21 7.82 -10.87 12.18
N ALA A 22 8.37 -12.05 12.41
CA ALA A 22 9.80 -12.33 12.23
C ALA A 22 10.22 -12.19 10.74
N PRO A 23 11.49 -11.85 10.46
CA PRO A 23 12.59 -11.64 11.40
C PRO A 23 12.86 -10.16 11.75
N LYS A 24 12.15 -9.21 11.12
CA LYS A 24 12.47 -7.78 11.26
C LYS A 24 11.92 -7.17 12.56
N PHE A 25 10.73 -7.57 12.99
CA PHE A 25 10.03 -6.98 14.14
C PHE A 25 9.96 -5.43 14.12
N GLY A 26 10.01 -4.81 12.94
CA GLY A 26 9.92 -3.36 12.78
C GLY A 26 8.48 -2.86 12.87
N VAL A 27 8.33 -1.53 12.85
CA VAL A 27 7.02 -0.87 12.84
C VAL A 27 6.20 -1.32 11.63
N THR A 28 5.09 -2.01 11.88
CA THR A 28 4.19 -2.48 10.82
C THR A 28 3.12 -1.45 10.51
N HIS A 29 2.55 -1.49 9.31
CA HIS A 29 1.43 -0.60 9.00
C HIS A 29 0.18 -0.93 9.83
N ALA A 30 0.06 -2.16 10.38
CA ALA A 30 -0.98 -2.51 11.34
C ALA A 30 -0.83 -1.70 12.64
N GLN A 31 0.38 -1.68 13.23
CA GLN A 31 0.68 -0.87 14.41
C GLN A 31 0.46 0.62 14.17
N VAL A 32 0.86 1.12 12.99
CA VAL A 32 0.65 2.53 12.61
C VAL A 32 -0.84 2.86 12.46
N LEU A 33 -1.63 1.97 11.86
CA LEU A 33 -3.07 2.17 11.72
C LEU A 33 -3.79 2.10 13.07
N GLU A 34 -3.41 1.16 13.95
CA GLU A 34 -3.94 1.08 15.31
C GLU A 34 -3.59 2.34 16.12
N ALA A 35 -2.35 2.83 16.03
CA ALA A 35 -1.93 4.09 16.66
C ALA A 35 -2.66 5.31 16.10
N ALA A 36 -3.14 5.25 14.86
CA ALA A 36 -4.04 6.24 14.27
C ALA A 36 -5.50 6.09 14.73
N GLY A 37 -5.83 5.03 15.48
CA GLY A 37 -7.14 4.70 16.02
C GLY A 37 -8.01 3.82 15.12
N VAL A 38 -7.44 3.20 14.08
CA VAL A 38 -8.17 2.31 13.15
C VAL A 38 -8.45 0.97 13.82
N ASN A 39 -9.69 0.48 13.69
CA ASN A 39 -10.01 -0.90 14.04
C ASN A 39 -9.26 -1.86 13.10
N ILE A 40 -8.20 -2.50 13.60
CA ILE A 40 -7.41 -3.48 12.85
C ILE A 40 -7.97 -4.91 12.93
N GLN A 41 -9.09 -5.09 13.64
CA GLN A 41 -9.67 -6.40 13.93
C GLN A 41 -10.91 -6.72 13.08
N LEU A 42 -11.04 -6.09 11.92
CA LEU A 42 -12.16 -6.32 11.00
C LEU A 42 -12.19 -7.77 10.50
N THR A 43 -13.39 -8.35 10.46
CA THR A 43 -13.67 -9.57 9.71
C THR A 43 -13.64 -9.31 8.21
N VAL A 44 -13.52 -10.38 7.41
CA VAL A 44 -13.58 -10.29 5.94
C VAL A 44 -14.91 -9.70 5.47
N ALA A 45 -16.02 -10.02 6.17
CA ALA A 45 -17.35 -9.50 5.83
C ALA A 45 -17.46 -7.99 6.09
N GLU A 46 -17.03 -7.53 7.27
CA GLU A 46 -17.03 -6.09 7.61
C GLU A 46 -16.13 -5.29 6.67
N ALA A 47 -14.94 -5.81 6.34
CA ALA A 47 -14.07 -5.18 5.37
C ALA A 47 -14.71 -5.09 3.97
N ALA A 48 -15.42 -6.14 3.54
CA ALA A 48 -16.14 -6.14 2.27
C ALA A 48 -17.29 -5.11 2.26
N GLU A 49 -18.04 -4.97 3.35
CA GLU A 49 -19.05 -3.92 3.51
C GLU A 49 -18.40 -2.53 3.46
N GLN A 50 -17.31 -2.33 4.20
CA GLN A 50 -16.55 -1.08 4.23
C GLN A 50 -16.02 -0.65 2.86
N LEU A 51 -15.50 -1.60 2.07
CA LEU A 51 -15.01 -1.37 0.72
C LEU A 51 -16.15 -0.96 -0.25
N ASN A 52 -17.38 -1.38 -0.01
CA ASN A 52 -18.54 -1.03 -0.84
C ASN A 52 -19.21 0.29 -0.43
N HIS A 53 -18.87 0.86 0.73
CA HIS A 53 -19.37 2.16 1.14
C HIS A 53 -18.67 3.30 0.39
N ALA A 54 -19.43 4.06 -0.41
CA ALA A 54 -18.90 5.17 -1.24
C ALA A 54 -18.15 6.25 -0.44
N ASP A 55 -18.52 6.43 0.82
CA ASP A 55 -17.93 7.42 1.72
C ASP A 55 -16.63 6.95 2.41
N THR A 56 -16.30 5.66 2.32
CA THR A 56 -15.11 5.06 2.93
C THR A 56 -14.26 4.41 1.84
N GLY A 57 -14.71 3.29 1.26
CA GLY A 57 -14.05 2.65 0.12
C GLY A 57 -12.66 2.05 0.39
N TRP A 58 -12.20 2.02 1.64
CA TRP A 58 -10.91 1.43 2.00
C TRP A 58 -11.02 0.54 3.23
N ALA A 59 -10.16 -0.47 3.35
CA ALA A 59 -10.10 -1.33 4.52
C ALA A 59 -8.67 -1.80 4.83
N TYR A 60 -8.47 -2.25 6.07
CA TYR A 60 -7.31 -3.04 6.49
C TYR A 60 -7.78 -4.41 6.96
N LEU A 61 -7.03 -5.46 6.61
CA LEU A 61 -7.27 -6.82 7.10
C LEU A 61 -6.00 -7.40 7.70
N ASP A 62 -6.11 -7.90 8.94
CA ASP A 62 -5.02 -8.61 9.59
C ASP A 62 -4.97 -10.08 9.17
N GLN A 63 -3.76 -10.59 8.95
CA GLN A 63 -3.52 -11.99 8.62
C GLN A 63 -4.06 -12.94 9.69
N ALA A 64 -3.97 -12.59 10.97
CA ALA A 64 -4.42 -13.42 12.08
C ALA A 64 -5.92 -13.74 12.01
N ILE A 65 -6.72 -12.81 11.45
CA ILE A 65 -8.16 -12.98 11.25
C ILE A 65 -8.45 -13.67 9.91
N THR A 66 -7.81 -13.22 8.84
CA THR A 66 -8.17 -13.63 7.49
C THR A 66 -7.62 -15.00 7.09
N THR A 67 -6.46 -15.38 7.63
CA THR A 67 -5.79 -16.66 7.33
C THR A 67 -5.14 -17.24 8.59
N PRO A 68 -5.94 -17.63 9.61
CA PRO A 68 -5.42 -18.05 10.91
C PRO A 68 -4.46 -19.24 10.83
N SER A 69 -4.69 -20.20 9.93
CA SER A 69 -3.79 -21.35 9.74
C SER A 69 -2.42 -20.95 9.19
N LEU A 70 -2.36 -19.90 8.35
CA LEU A 70 -1.11 -19.35 7.84
C LEU A 70 -0.40 -18.55 8.95
N PHE A 71 -1.14 -17.74 9.70
CA PHE A 71 -0.61 -16.98 10.83
C PHE A 71 -0.04 -17.88 11.94
N ALA A 72 -0.63 -19.06 12.16
CA ALA A 72 -0.13 -20.06 13.12
C ALA A 72 1.32 -20.52 12.85
N LEU A 73 1.86 -20.28 11.66
CA LEU A 73 3.26 -20.57 11.32
C LEU A 73 4.26 -19.53 11.87
N GLN A 74 3.81 -18.49 12.57
CA GLN A 74 4.67 -17.42 13.09
C GLN A 74 5.81 -17.92 14.00
N ASP A 75 5.57 -18.97 14.79
CA ASP A 75 6.59 -19.55 15.67
C ASP A 75 7.66 -20.28 14.86
N LEU A 76 7.25 -21.03 13.84
CA LEU A 76 8.18 -21.62 12.88
C LEU A 76 9.01 -20.53 12.19
N ARG A 77 8.39 -19.42 11.79
CA ARG A 77 9.10 -18.29 11.17
C ARG A 77 10.15 -17.67 12.10
N ARG A 78 9.87 -17.60 13.41
CA ARG A 78 10.83 -17.15 14.41
C ARG A 78 12.06 -18.07 14.46
N LEU A 79 11.83 -19.38 14.43
CA LEU A 79 12.91 -20.40 14.42
C LEU A 79 13.74 -20.38 13.13
N MET A 80 13.15 -20.01 11.99
CA MET A 80 13.88 -19.96 10.71
C MET A 80 14.94 -18.85 10.64
N ILE A 81 14.80 -17.76 11.42
CA ILE A 81 15.67 -16.56 11.50
C ILE A 81 15.77 -15.76 10.18
N LYS A 82 15.74 -16.41 9.02
CA LYS A 82 15.74 -15.80 7.70
C LYS A 82 14.33 -15.60 7.18
N ARG A 83 14.17 -14.68 6.23
CA ARG A 83 12.90 -14.47 5.53
C ARG A 83 12.56 -15.70 4.68
N PRO A 84 11.45 -16.41 4.94
CA PRO A 84 11.05 -17.57 4.14
C PRO A 84 10.43 -17.14 2.79
N SER A 85 10.36 -18.07 1.84
CA SER A 85 9.59 -17.89 0.60
C SER A 85 8.11 -17.58 0.89
N LEU A 86 7.57 -18.15 1.96
CA LEU A 86 6.23 -17.90 2.49
C LEU A 86 5.94 -16.40 2.65
N ALA A 87 6.92 -15.59 3.07
CA ALA A 87 6.77 -14.14 3.23
C ALA A 87 6.43 -13.39 1.93
N THR A 88 6.66 -14.02 0.77
CA THR A 88 6.23 -13.50 -0.53
C THR A 88 4.78 -13.87 -0.80
N LEU A 89 4.40 -15.12 -0.54
CA LEU A 89 3.04 -15.62 -0.76
C LEU A 89 2.01 -14.92 0.12
N GLU A 90 2.35 -14.62 1.37
CA GLU A 90 1.48 -13.92 2.31
C GLU A 90 1.02 -12.55 1.79
N LYS A 91 1.86 -11.85 1.00
CA LYS A 91 1.50 -10.56 0.40
C LYS A 91 0.44 -10.66 -0.69
N LEU A 92 0.23 -11.87 -1.22
CA LEU A 92 -0.57 -12.18 -2.40
C LEU A 92 -1.85 -12.94 -2.06
N VAL A 93 -2.07 -13.23 -0.77
CA VAL A 93 -3.35 -13.76 -0.28
C VAL A 93 -4.46 -12.79 -0.67
N MET A 94 -5.61 -13.29 -1.10
CA MET A 94 -6.72 -12.47 -1.58
C MET A 94 -7.98 -12.78 -0.76
N PRO A 95 -8.10 -12.26 0.47
CA PRO A 95 -9.25 -12.53 1.32
C PRO A 95 -10.55 -11.89 0.78
N VAL A 96 -10.43 -10.82 0.00
CA VAL A 96 -11.54 -10.15 -0.69
C VAL A 96 -11.20 -10.05 -2.17
N LYS A 97 -12.17 -10.38 -3.04
CA LYS A 97 -12.04 -10.32 -4.49
C LYS A 97 -13.13 -9.45 -5.09
N ALA A 98 -12.74 -8.51 -5.94
CA ALA A 98 -13.66 -7.65 -6.70
C ALA A 98 -13.89 -8.18 -8.13
N LYS A 99 -14.77 -7.53 -8.89
CA LYS A 99 -14.99 -7.85 -10.32
C LYS A 99 -13.70 -7.73 -11.15
N LYS A 100 -12.87 -6.74 -10.82
CA LYS A 100 -11.48 -6.60 -11.25
C LYS A 100 -10.64 -6.32 -10.02
N THR A 101 -9.59 -7.10 -9.80
CA THR A 101 -8.70 -7.01 -8.64
C THR A 101 -7.28 -6.75 -9.11
N HIS A 102 -6.74 -5.59 -8.74
CA HIS A 102 -5.41 -5.14 -9.13
C HIS A 102 -4.46 -5.20 -7.93
N LEU A 103 -3.23 -5.65 -8.15
CA LEU A 103 -2.21 -5.77 -7.09
C LEU A 103 -1.19 -4.63 -7.19
N GLN A 104 -0.90 -3.96 -6.08
CA GLN A 104 0.29 -3.13 -5.96
C GLN A 104 1.25 -3.75 -4.94
N ILE A 105 2.45 -4.15 -5.37
CA ILE A 105 3.38 -4.94 -4.56
C ILE A 105 4.82 -4.49 -4.69
N GLY A 106 5.54 -4.53 -3.58
CA GLY A 106 6.94 -4.10 -3.47
C GLY A 106 7.97 -5.23 -3.61
N PHE A 107 9.11 -4.93 -4.24
CA PHE A 107 10.29 -5.78 -4.29
C PHE A 107 11.60 -5.00 -4.05
N VAL A 108 12.67 -5.74 -3.72
CA VAL A 108 14.04 -5.19 -3.57
C VAL A 108 15.02 -5.84 -4.53
N HIS A 109 14.97 -7.17 -4.67
CA HIS A 109 15.95 -7.92 -5.43
C HIS A 109 15.51 -8.11 -6.90
N LYS A 110 16.46 -7.92 -7.82
CA LYS A 110 16.23 -7.92 -9.28
C LYS A 110 15.60 -9.20 -9.84
N ALA A 111 15.70 -10.32 -9.15
CA ALA A 111 15.12 -11.60 -9.58
C ALA A 111 13.63 -11.78 -9.25
N TYR A 112 13.05 -10.90 -8.40
CA TYR A 112 11.67 -11.05 -7.95
C TYR A 112 10.58 -10.67 -8.94
N PRO A 113 10.73 -9.69 -9.87
CA PRO A 113 9.63 -9.28 -10.74
C PRO A 113 8.99 -10.43 -11.55
N PRO A 114 9.75 -11.34 -12.20
CA PRO A 114 9.16 -12.51 -12.87
C PRO A 114 8.39 -13.43 -11.92
N VAL A 115 8.90 -13.63 -10.70
CA VAL A 115 8.27 -14.48 -9.68
C VAL A 115 6.95 -13.85 -9.19
N LEU A 116 6.97 -12.55 -8.89
CA LEU A 116 5.78 -11.82 -8.44
C LEU A 116 4.71 -11.75 -9.53
N ALA A 117 5.11 -11.55 -10.79
CA ALA A 117 4.20 -11.57 -11.92
C ALA A 117 3.55 -12.93 -12.12
N TYR A 118 4.33 -14.01 -12.03
CA TYR A 118 3.82 -15.36 -12.07
C TYR A 118 2.82 -15.61 -10.94
N LEU A 119 3.18 -15.30 -9.69
CA LEU A 119 2.32 -15.53 -8.54
C LEU A 119 1.05 -14.68 -8.59
N ALA A 120 1.12 -13.42 -9.01
CA ALA A 120 -0.06 -12.56 -9.17
C ALA A 120 -1.05 -13.15 -10.19
N LYS A 121 -0.55 -13.66 -11.32
CA LYS A 121 -1.37 -14.36 -12.31
C LYS A 121 -2.00 -15.64 -11.74
N GLN A 122 -1.22 -16.47 -11.03
CA GLN A 122 -1.73 -17.71 -10.43
C GLN A 122 -2.74 -17.44 -9.31
N SER A 123 -2.57 -16.35 -8.56
CA SER A 123 -3.50 -15.94 -7.50
C SER A 123 -4.79 -15.33 -8.05
N GLY A 124 -4.85 -15.05 -9.36
CA GLY A 124 -6.04 -14.56 -10.05
C GLY A 124 -6.25 -13.04 -9.99
N PHE A 125 -5.17 -12.27 -9.84
CA PHE A 125 -5.20 -10.82 -10.05
C PHE A 125 -5.30 -10.48 -11.54
N ASP A 126 -6.09 -9.46 -11.88
CA ASP A 126 -6.27 -8.99 -13.26
C ASP A 126 -5.04 -8.24 -13.79
N SER A 127 -4.37 -7.49 -12.91
CA SER A 127 -3.09 -6.85 -13.20
C SER A 127 -2.27 -6.67 -11.93
N ALA A 128 -0.98 -6.37 -12.10
CA ALA A 128 -0.12 -5.98 -10.99
C ALA A 128 0.82 -4.83 -11.35
N LEU A 129 0.95 -3.87 -10.44
CA LEU A 129 2.01 -2.88 -10.38
C LEU A 129 3.09 -3.38 -9.41
N ILE A 130 4.23 -3.79 -9.96
CA ILE A 130 5.34 -4.41 -9.23
C ILE A 130 6.45 -3.36 -9.07
N VAL A 131 6.55 -2.80 -7.86
CA VAL A 131 7.30 -1.59 -7.56
C VAL A 131 8.62 -1.91 -6.87
N ARG A 132 9.72 -1.31 -7.33
CA ARG A 132 10.99 -1.30 -6.62
C ARG A 132 10.95 -0.25 -5.51
N GLY A 133 10.13 -0.53 -4.50
CA GLY A 133 9.85 0.43 -3.45
C GLY A 133 10.98 0.61 -2.45
N LEU A 134 10.94 1.72 -1.71
CA LEU A 134 11.83 1.94 -0.58
C LEU A 134 11.72 0.78 0.40
N GLU A 135 12.85 0.12 0.67
CA GLU A 135 12.94 -1.09 1.51
C GLU A 135 12.00 -2.24 1.12
N GLY A 136 11.52 -2.26 -0.13
CA GLY A 136 10.54 -3.24 -0.62
C GLY A 136 9.09 -2.89 -0.29
N GLY A 137 8.81 -1.62 0.02
CA GLY A 137 7.47 -1.04 0.10
C GLY A 137 6.82 -0.89 -1.27
N ILE A 138 5.66 -0.23 -1.32
CA ILE A 138 4.82 -0.12 -2.53
C ILE A 138 4.96 1.22 -3.26
N VAL A 139 5.83 2.11 -2.78
CA VAL A 139 6.13 3.42 -3.40
C VAL A 139 7.64 3.46 -3.69
N PRO A 140 8.07 3.82 -4.92
CA PRO A 140 9.47 3.98 -5.24
C PRO A 140 10.06 5.23 -4.58
N THR A 141 11.34 5.44 -4.81
CA THR A 141 12.03 6.68 -4.45
C THR A 141 11.33 7.90 -5.06
N LEU A 142 11.24 8.99 -4.29
CA LEU A 142 10.68 10.28 -4.73
C LEU A 142 11.69 11.17 -5.47
N ARG A 143 12.98 10.79 -5.48
CA ARG A 143 14.06 11.60 -6.02
C ARG A 143 14.38 11.32 -7.49
N GLU A 144 14.36 10.06 -7.87
CA GLU A 144 14.89 9.63 -9.16
C GLU A 144 13.96 8.61 -9.84
N THR A 145 14.13 8.45 -11.14
CA THR A 145 13.42 7.42 -11.91
C THR A 145 13.72 6.03 -11.37
N SER A 146 12.69 5.18 -11.31
CA SER A 146 12.78 3.83 -10.77
C SER A 146 12.38 2.77 -11.80
N ASP A 147 13.10 1.64 -11.80
CA ASP A 147 12.82 0.48 -12.65
C ASP A 147 11.77 -0.42 -11.98
N ASN A 148 10.56 -0.41 -12.51
CA ASN A 148 9.42 -1.18 -12.02
C ASN A 148 8.88 -2.07 -13.14
N PHE A 149 7.80 -2.80 -12.85
CA PHE A 149 7.19 -3.69 -13.81
C PHE A 149 5.66 -3.67 -13.70
N LEU A 150 5.02 -3.97 -14.82
CA LEU A 150 3.57 -4.13 -14.93
C LEU A 150 3.26 -5.55 -15.39
N LEU A 151 2.35 -6.23 -14.71
CA LEU A 151 1.65 -7.39 -15.25
C LEU A 151 0.32 -6.88 -15.82
N ILE A 152 0.21 -6.87 -17.15
CA ILE A 152 -1.02 -6.46 -17.87
C ILE A 152 -1.22 -7.46 -19.01
N ASP A 153 -2.46 -7.88 -19.25
CA ASP A 153 -2.83 -8.88 -20.26
C ASP A 153 -2.02 -10.19 -20.14
N GLY A 154 -1.70 -10.57 -18.90
CA GLY A 154 -0.92 -11.77 -18.59
C GLY A 154 0.57 -11.71 -18.98
N ALA A 155 1.07 -10.55 -19.39
CA ALA A 155 2.47 -10.33 -19.78
C ALA A 155 3.17 -9.37 -18.82
N LEU A 156 4.41 -9.70 -18.44
CA LEU A 156 5.27 -8.83 -17.66
C LEU A 156 5.97 -7.82 -18.57
N LYS A 157 5.80 -6.53 -18.29
CA LYS A 157 6.37 -5.42 -19.05
C LYS A 157 7.22 -4.53 -18.13
N PRO A 158 8.43 -4.11 -18.54
CA PRO A 158 9.17 -3.07 -17.83
C PRO A 158 8.35 -1.78 -17.76
N CYS A 159 8.46 -1.07 -16.64
CA CYS A 159 7.75 0.17 -16.38
C CYS A 159 8.67 1.13 -15.63
N SER A 160 9.16 2.16 -16.32
CA SER A 160 9.95 3.21 -15.69
C SER A 160 8.99 4.21 -15.04
N LEU A 161 9.18 4.51 -13.75
CA LEU A 161 8.35 5.47 -13.03
C LEU A 161 9.23 6.62 -12.54
N ASP A 162 8.96 7.81 -13.08
CA ASP A 162 9.58 9.08 -12.72
C ASP A 162 8.62 9.87 -11.82
N PRO A 163 8.99 10.21 -10.56
CA PRO A 163 8.14 11.01 -9.68
C PRO A 163 7.74 12.36 -10.29
N GLN A 164 8.60 12.99 -11.10
CA GLN A 164 8.29 14.28 -11.74
C GLN A 164 7.14 14.18 -12.74
N ALA A 165 6.99 13.02 -13.41
CA ALA A 165 5.87 12.78 -14.31
C ALA A 165 4.50 12.78 -13.58
N PHE A 166 4.50 12.55 -12.26
CA PHE A 166 3.32 12.66 -11.39
C PHE A 166 3.24 14.00 -10.65
N GLY A 167 4.11 14.96 -11.02
CA GLY A 167 4.20 16.28 -10.39
C GLY A 167 4.76 16.23 -8.97
N VAL A 168 5.64 15.27 -8.67
CA VAL A 168 6.34 15.18 -7.39
C VAL A 168 7.82 15.55 -7.61
N ASP A 169 8.26 16.62 -6.96
CA ASP A 169 9.65 17.06 -6.96
C ASP A 169 10.21 17.02 -5.53
N GLN A 170 11.15 16.12 -5.31
CA GLN A 170 11.76 15.90 -4.00
C GLN A 170 13.25 15.65 -4.08
N GLN A 171 13.97 16.31 -3.16
CA GLN A 171 15.39 16.06 -2.95
C GLN A 171 15.64 14.84 -2.06
N THR A 172 14.62 14.24 -1.46
CA THR A 172 14.76 13.03 -0.61
C THR A 172 14.20 11.81 -1.31
N ARG A 173 14.72 10.63 -0.98
CA ARG A 173 14.18 9.38 -1.55
C ARG A 173 12.79 9.04 -0.98
N GLY A 174 12.51 9.49 0.23
CA GLY A 174 11.31 9.25 1.01
C GLY A 174 11.55 9.77 2.43
N VAL A 175 10.62 9.49 3.35
CA VAL A 175 10.78 9.93 4.75
C VAL A 175 12.07 9.32 5.30
N MET A 176 12.94 10.18 5.84
CA MET A 176 14.14 9.76 6.56
C MET A 176 13.80 9.82 8.04
N PRO A 177 13.35 8.71 8.65
CA PRO A 177 13.05 8.71 10.07
C PRO A 177 14.34 8.81 10.88
N ASP A 178 14.28 9.50 12.01
CA ASP A 178 15.23 9.29 13.08
C ASP A 178 14.97 7.90 13.66
N LEU A 179 15.93 6.98 13.52
CA LEU A 179 15.75 5.59 13.93
C LEU A 179 15.52 5.45 15.43
N ASP A 180 16.02 6.40 16.23
CA ASP A 180 15.82 6.44 17.68
C ASP A 180 14.40 6.88 18.06
N GLN A 181 13.67 7.50 17.12
CA GLN A 181 12.30 8.00 17.31
C GLN A 181 11.25 7.25 16.49
N LEU A 182 11.66 6.28 15.66
CA LEU A 182 10.76 5.56 14.77
C LEU A 182 9.78 4.70 15.56
N THR A 183 8.60 5.27 15.80
CA THR A 183 7.50 4.61 16.50
C THR A 183 6.25 4.56 15.62
N ALA A 184 5.34 3.64 15.96
CA ALA A 184 4.04 3.58 15.30
C ALA A 184 3.25 4.88 15.46
N ALA A 185 3.29 5.51 16.64
CA ALA A 185 2.61 6.76 16.93
C ALA A 185 3.17 7.94 16.11
N GLU A 186 4.49 8.08 16.02
CA GLU A 186 5.13 9.12 15.22
C GLU A 186 4.84 8.95 13.72
N SER A 187 4.91 7.70 13.23
CA SER A 187 4.51 7.36 11.86
C SER A 187 3.03 7.66 11.59
N ALA A 188 2.17 7.41 12.58
CA ALA A 188 0.74 7.69 12.49
C ALA A 188 0.48 9.19 12.41
N GLN A 189 1.15 9.98 13.27
CA GLN A 189 1.05 11.45 13.27
C GLN A 189 1.43 12.03 11.92
N ARG A 190 2.58 11.62 11.35
CA ARG A 190 3.01 12.07 10.00
C ARG A 190 2.01 11.72 8.92
N GLY A 191 1.46 10.51 8.97
CA GLY A 191 0.46 10.06 8.00
C GLY A 191 -0.85 10.82 8.10
N ILE A 192 -1.33 11.08 9.32
CA ILE A 192 -2.54 11.88 9.58
C ILE A 192 -2.34 13.32 9.08
N ALA A 193 -1.21 13.95 9.43
CA ALA A 193 -0.87 15.29 8.96
C ALA A 193 -0.88 15.37 7.42
N ALA A 194 -0.29 14.38 6.75
CA ALA A 194 -0.31 14.29 5.29
C ALA A 194 -1.73 14.13 4.72
N LEU A 195 -2.61 13.33 5.36
CA LEU A 195 -4.02 13.22 4.96
C LEU A 195 -4.79 14.53 5.13
N GLN A 196 -4.40 15.34 6.12
CA GLN A 196 -4.94 16.68 6.38
C GLN A 196 -4.38 17.76 5.44
N GLY A 197 -3.51 17.37 4.49
CA GLY A 197 -2.96 18.27 3.49
C GLY A 197 -1.64 18.95 3.88
N GLU A 198 -1.04 18.59 5.02
CA GLU A 198 0.27 19.10 5.41
C GLU A 198 1.33 18.67 4.39
N LYS A 199 1.98 19.64 3.75
CA LYS A 199 2.96 19.38 2.68
C LYS A 199 4.26 18.80 3.24
N GLY A 200 4.93 17.99 2.42
CA GLY A 200 6.23 17.41 2.74
C GLY A 200 6.35 15.98 2.25
N VAL A 201 7.41 15.30 2.68
CA VAL A 201 7.79 13.98 2.14
C VAL A 201 6.69 12.92 2.32
N ALA A 202 5.99 12.93 3.46
CA ALA A 202 4.90 12.00 3.72
C ALA A 202 3.69 12.24 2.78
N TYR A 203 3.38 13.52 2.53
CA TYR A 203 2.35 13.91 1.57
C TYR A 203 2.72 13.50 0.15
N ASP A 204 3.97 13.73 -0.27
CA ASP A 204 4.44 13.37 -1.60
C ASP A 204 4.48 11.84 -1.83
N LEU A 205 4.77 11.05 -0.79
CA LEU A 205 4.61 9.59 -0.83
C LEU A 205 3.16 9.18 -1.08
N LEU A 206 2.18 9.87 -0.46
CA LEU A 206 0.77 9.60 -0.68
C LEU A 206 0.33 10.00 -2.09
N VAL A 207 0.75 11.18 -2.57
CA VAL A 207 0.50 11.66 -3.93
C VAL A 207 1.04 10.67 -4.95
N TYR A 208 2.32 10.35 -4.86
CA TYR A 208 2.95 9.45 -5.83
C TYR A 208 2.34 8.05 -5.77
N GLY A 209 2.23 7.50 -4.55
CA GLY A 209 1.67 6.18 -4.29
C GLY A 209 0.29 5.96 -4.92
N ALA A 210 -0.61 6.93 -4.72
CA ALA A 210 -1.99 6.82 -5.18
C ALA A 210 -2.08 7.15 -6.66
N ALA A 211 -1.36 8.15 -7.16
CA ALA A 211 -1.39 8.53 -8.57
C ALA A 211 -0.89 7.40 -9.48
N MET A 212 0.16 6.67 -9.07
CA MET A 212 0.60 5.46 -9.80
C MET A 212 -0.47 4.37 -9.81
N ALA A 213 -1.23 4.21 -8.72
CA ALA A 213 -2.31 3.22 -8.65
C ALA A 213 -3.48 3.59 -9.56
N LEU A 214 -3.91 4.86 -9.55
CA LEU A 214 -4.95 5.37 -10.44
C LEU A 214 -4.57 5.23 -11.91
N TRP A 215 -3.31 5.55 -12.24
CA TRP A 215 -2.75 5.38 -13.58
C TRP A 215 -2.69 3.90 -13.98
N HIS A 216 -2.17 3.04 -13.12
CA HIS A 216 -2.09 1.60 -13.35
C HIS A 216 -3.45 0.96 -13.63
N CYS A 217 -4.47 1.35 -12.85
CA CYS A 217 -5.83 0.83 -12.97
C CYS A 217 -6.61 1.46 -14.14
N GLY A 218 -6.01 2.39 -14.88
CA GLY A 218 -6.64 3.04 -16.03
C GLY A 218 -7.74 4.04 -15.67
N LEU A 219 -7.81 4.51 -14.43
CA LEU A 219 -8.78 5.54 -14.01
C LEU A 219 -8.37 6.92 -14.54
N VAL A 220 -7.06 7.16 -14.65
CA VAL A 220 -6.51 8.41 -15.21
C VAL A 220 -5.34 8.03 -16.12
N SER A 221 -5.44 8.35 -17.42
CA SER A 221 -4.41 7.95 -18.40
C SER A 221 -3.14 8.80 -18.34
N ASP A 222 -3.26 10.05 -17.88
CA ASP A 222 -2.14 10.99 -17.76
C ASP A 222 -1.58 11.00 -16.33
N GLN A 223 -0.27 10.79 -16.21
CA GLN A 223 0.42 10.65 -14.91
C GLN A 223 0.39 11.95 -14.10
N ASN A 224 0.56 13.10 -14.76
CA ASN A 224 0.58 14.39 -14.09
C ASN A 224 -0.82 14.73 -13.55
N ARG A 225 -1.84 14.47 -14.37
CA ARG A 225 -3.25 14.62 -13.99
C ARG A 225 -3.67 13.68 -12.86
N ALA A 226 -3.11 12.47 -12.80
CA ALA A 226 -3.32 11.56 -11.68
C ALA A 226 -2.75 12.17 -10.38
N GLY A 227 -1.56 12.78 -10.44
CA GLY A 227 -0.98 13.53 -9.33
C GLY A 227 -1.85 14.71 -8.88
N ASP A 228 -2.35 15.50 -9.83
CA ASP A 228 -3.25 16.62 -9.55
C ASP A 228 -4.54 16.20 -8.86
N LEU A 229 -5.14 15.09 -9.30
CA LEU A 229 -6.35 14.54 -8.71
C LEU A 229 -6.12 14.16 -7.24
N VAL A 230 -5.01 13.49 -6.95
CA VAL A 230 -4.65 13.10 -5.58
C VAL A 230 -4.37 14.33 -4.71
N ARG A 231 -3.60 15.30 -5.21
CA ARG A 231 -3.33 16.56 -4.49
C ARG A 231 -4.64 17.27 -4.15
N LYS A 232 -5.54 17.41 -5.12
CA LYS A 232 -6.87 18.01 -4.92
C LYS A 232 -7.67 17.28 -3.83
N SER A 233 -7.63 15.95 -3.78
CA SER A 233 -8.34 15.16 -2.77
C SER A 233 -7.78 15.32 -1.37
N LEU A 234 -6.45 15.35 -1.23
CA LEU A 234 -5.76 15.59 0.04
C LEU A 234 -6.04 17.03 0.53
N ASP A 235 -5.88 18.02 -0.35
CA ASP A 235 -5.94 19.43 0.00
C ASP A 235 -7.37 19.90 0.32
N SER A 236 -8.39 19.21 -0.19
CA SER A 236 -9.78 19.52 0.14
C SER A 236 -10.25 18.92 1.47
N GLY A 237 -9.43 18.10 2.13
CA GLY A 237 -9.79 17.37 3.35
C GLY A 237 -10.73 16.17 3.13
N ASN A 238 -11.15 15.90 1.88
CA ASN A 238 -12.04 14.77 1.56
C ASN A 238 -11.40 13.45 1.95
N THR A 239 -10.10 13.31 1.67
CA THR A 239 -9.34 12.12 2.02
C THR A 239 -9.30 11.89 3.54
N PHE A 240 -9.07 12.94 4.34
CA PHE A 240 -9.08 12.83 5.80
C PHE A 240 -10.47 12.45 6.34
N ALA A 241 -11.53 13.04 5.78
CA ALA A 241 -12.90 12.68 6.15
C ALA A 241 -13.24 11.20 5.84
N ALA A 242 -12.82 10.69 4.67
CA ALA A 242 -12.99 9.28 4.31
C ALA A 242 -12.17 8.34 5.21
N PHE A 243 -10.97 8.77 5.63
CA PHE A 243 -10.17 8.05 6.62
C PHE A 243 -10.89 7.96 7.97
N GLU A 244 -11.39 9.08 8.51
CA GLU A 244 -12.10 9.08 9.80
C GLU A 244 -13.34 8.17 9.79
N LYS A 245 -14.11 8.16 8.70
CA LYS A 245 -15.29 7.28 8.55
C LYS A 245 -14.93 5.79 8.54
N GLY A 246 -13.74 5.43 8.06
CA GLY A 246 -13.25 4.04 8.03
C GLY A 246 -12.47 3.62 9.27
N ARG A 247 -12.28 4.54 10.23
CA ARG A 247 -11.48 4.32 11.43
C ARG A 247 -12.27 3.62 12.54
N THR A 248 -13.54 3.98 12.71
CA THR A 248 -14.36 3.66 13.90
C THR A 248 -15.33 2.49 13.72
N LYS A 249 -15.31 1.85 12.56
CA LYS A 249 -16.06 0.63 12.28
C LYS A 249 -15.10 -0.53 12.38
#